data_AF-A0A7V3NKN3-F1
#
_entry.id   AF-A0A7V3NKN3-F1
#
_cell.length_a   1.000
_cell.length_b   1.000
_cell.length_c   1.000
_cell.angle_alpha   90.00
_cell.angle_beta   90.00
_cell.angle_gamma   90.00
#
_symmetry.space_group_name_H-M   'P 1'
#
loop_
_entity.id
_entity.type
_entity.pdbx_description
1 polymer ?
#
loop_
_entity_poly.entity_id
_entity_poly.type
_entity_poly.pdbx_seq_one_letter_code
_entity_poly.pdbx_strand_id
1 'polypeptide(L)'
;MDLGILLYIGVGFVAQMVDGALGMAYGVTSTSFLLGLGVPAITPAVASASVHAAEIFTTAVSGLAHLRFGNVDQGLFRRLVIPGV
;
A
#
# COMPACT_ATOMS: atom_id res chain seq x y z
N MET A 1 9.38 -22.55 -4.00
CA MET A 1 9.18 -21.11 -3.76
C MET A 1 10.35 -20.65 -2.91
N ASP A 2 11.08 -19.63 -3.34
CA ASP A 2 12.20 -19.10 -2.55
C ASP A 2 11.69 -18.50 -1.24
N LEU A 3 12.38 -18.77 -0.13
CA LEU A 3 11.99 -18.29 1.19
C LEU A 3 11.90 -16.76 1.25
N GLY A 4 12.73 -16.06 0.44
CA GLY A 4 12.68 -14.61 0.32
C GLY A 4 11.35 -14.08 -0.22
N ILE A 5 10.75 -14.76 -1.20
CA ILE A 5 9.44 -14.36 -1.75
C ILE A 5 8.35 -14.49 -0.70
N LEU A 6 8.35 -15.57 0.08
CA LEU A 6 7.38 -15.76 1.16
C LEU A 6 7.53 -14.70 2.26
N LEU A 7 8.76 -14.31 2.58
CA LEU A 7 9.03 -13.23 3.52
C LEU A 7 8.46 -11.90 3.02
N TYR A 8 8.71 -11.53 1.77
CA TYR A 8 8.20 -10.27 1.20
C TYR A 8 6.67 -10.23 1.16
N ILE A 9 6.02 -11.36 0.82
CA ILE A 9 4.56 -11.48 0.89
C ILE A 9 4.08 -11.29 2.33
N GLY A 10 4.72 -11.93 3.31
CA GLY A 10 4.36 -11.81 4.72
C GLY A 10 4.48 -10.38 5.25
N VAL A 11 5.58 -9.68 4.93
CA VAL A 11 5.78 -8.28 5.32
C VAL A 11 4.76 -7.37 4.64
N GLY A 12 4.55 -7.52 3.33
CA GLY A 12 3.56 -6.74 2.59
C GLY A 12 2.13 -6.95 3.11
N PHE A 13 1.79 -8.17 3.52
CA PHE A 13 0.52 -8.48 4.15
C PHE A 13 0.35 -7.76 5.49
N VAL A 14 1.36 -7.80 6.36
CA VAL A 14 1.34 -7.07 7.64
C VAL A 14 1.26 -5.57 7.42
N ALA A 15 2.05 -5.03 6.48
CA ALA A 15 2.00 -3.63 6.09
C ALA A 15 0.58 -3.21 5.66
N GLN A 16 -0.10 -4.02 4.85
CA GLN A 16 -1.46 -3.74 4.39
C GLN A 16 -2.50 -3.85 5.52
N MET A 17 -2.31 -4.72 6.51
CA MET A 17 -3.19 -4.77 7.67
C MET A 17 -3.09 -3.51 8.53
N VAL A 18 -1.86 -3.02 8.76
CA VAL A 18 -1.63 -1.76 9.49
C VAL A 18 -2.21 -0.58 8.70
N ASP A 19 -2.03 -0.59 7.38
CA ASP A 19 -2.57 0.43 6.49
C ASP A 19 -4.09 0.44 6.43
N GLY A 20 -4.73 -0.73 6.33
CA GLY A 20 -6.19 -0.82 6.39
C GLY A 20 -6.78 -0.33 7.72
N ALA A 21 -6.00 -0.35 8.80
CA ALA A 21 -6.42 0.17 10.11
C ALA A 21 -6.15 1.67 10.28
N LEU A 22 -5.04 2.21 9.74
CA LEU A 22 -4.58 3.60 9.96
C LEU A 22 -4.75 4.53 8.76
N GLY A 23 -4.79 3.99 7.54
CA GLY A 23 -4.98 4.68 6.27
C GLY A 23 -3.74 5.30 5.61
N MET A 24 -2.56 5.23 6.23
CA MET A 24 -1.34 5.94 5.78
C MET A 24 -0.03 5.15 6.05
N ALA A 25 -0.12 3.87 6.41
CA ALA A 25 0.98 3.13 7.02
C ALA A 25 1.72 2.17 6.07
N TYR A 26 1.13 1.82 4.92
CA TYR A 26 1.76 0.88 3.97
C TYR A 26 3.10 1.41 3.47
N GLY A 27 3.10 2.68 3.04
CA GLY A 27 4.28 3.40 2.56
C GLY A 27 5.45 3.38 3.54
N VAL A 28 5.18 3.77 4.78
CA VAL A 28 6.20 3.88 5.84
C VAL A 28 6.75 2.50 6.22
N THR A 29 5.86 1.53 6.48
CA THR A 29 6.28 0.19 6.93
C THR A 29 7.07 -0.56 5.86
N SER A 30 6.60 -0.55 4.62
CA SER A 30 7.26 -1.25 3.50
C SER A 30 8.57 -0.58 3.09
N THR A 31 8.62 0.77 3.08
CA THR A 31 9.86 1.50 2.76
C THR A 31 10.91 1.31 3.85
N SER A 32 10.52 1.37 5.13
CA SER A 32 11.44 1.09 6.24
C SER A 32 11.97 -0.33 6.18
N PHE A 33 11.14 -1.31 5.84
CA PHE A 33 11.60 -2.68 5.65
C PHE A 33 12.60 -2.79 4.49
N LEU A 34 12.27 -2.30 3.30
CA LEU A 34 13.13 -2.40 2.11
C LEU A 34 14.49 -1.71 2.31
N LEU A 35 14.49 -0.51 2.90
CA LEU A 35 15.74 0.20 3.22
C LEU A 35 16.50 -0.46 4.37
N GLY A 36 15.80 -1.04 5.33
CA GLY A 36 16.38 -1.77 6.46
C GLY A 36 17.13 -3.04 6.07
N LEU A 37 16.85 -3.60 4.88
CA LEU A 37 17.63 -4.73 4.33
C LEU A 37 19.07 -4.34 3.94
N GLY A 38 19.38 -3.04 3.84
CA GLY A 38 20.74 -2.56 3.58
C GLY A 38 21.32 -2.96 2.22
N VAL A 39 20.47 -3.38 1.27
CA VAL A 39 20.88 -3.83 -0.05
C VAL A 39 21.28 -2.62 -0.91
N PRO A 40 22.52 -2.51 -1.43
CA PRO A 40 22.99 -1.33 -2.16
C PRO A 40 22.17 -0.98 -3.41
N ALA A 41 21.55 -2.00 -4.03
CA ALA A 41 20.69 -1.83 -5.20
C ALA A 41 19.33 -1.19 -4.87
N ILE A 42 18.90 -1.23 -3.60
CA ILE A 42 17.64 -0.66 -3.14
C ILE A 42 17.89 0.78 -2.68
N THR A 43 17.84 1.72 -3.63
CA THR A 43 17.89 3.15 -3.31
C THR A 43 16.55 3.63 -2.75
N PRO A 44 16.50 4.76 -2.01
CA PRO A 44 15.25 5.36 -1.54
C PRO A 44 14.22 5.58 -2.66
N ALA A 45 14.69 5.94 -3.87
CA ALA A 45 13.83 6.11 -5.03
C ALA A 45 13.22 4.79 -5.50
N VAL A 46 14.02 3.71 -5.57
CA VAL A 46 13.54 2.38 -5.98
C VAL A 46 12.58 1.81 -4.94
N ALA A 47 12.87 1.95 -3.65
CA ALA A 47 11.99 1.51 -2.58
C ALA A 47 10.64 2.25 -2.67
N SER A 48 10.66 3.58 -2.74
CA SER A 48 9.45 4.40 -2.84
C SER A 48 8.61 4.07 -4.07
N ALA A 49 9.24 3.97 -5.25
CA ALA A 49 8.55 3.65 -6.50
C ALA A 49 7.89 2.25 -6.44
N SER A 50 8.60 1.27 -5.88
CA SER A 50 8.09 -0.09 -5.74
C SER A 50 6.93 -0.18 -4.75
N VAL A 51 7.04 0.53 -3.62
CA VAL A 51 6.00 0.58 -2.58
C VAL A 51 4.75 1.29 -3.08
N HIS A 52 4.86 2.46 -3.72
CA HIS A 52 3.72 3.16 -4.30
C HIS A 52 3.04 2.34 -5.40
N ALA A 53 3.81 1.64 -6.24
CA ALA A 53 3.25 0.77 -7.27
C ALA A 53 2.39 -0.36 -6.65
N ALA A 54 2.86 -0.97 -5.55
CA ALA A 54 2.08 -1.97 -4.81
C ALA A 54 0.86 -1.34 -4.10
N GLU A 55 1.05 -0.19 -3.46
CA GLU A 55 0.03 0.53 -2.69
C GLU A 55 -1.14 0.98 -3.56
N ILE A 56 -0.91 1.42 -4.80
CA ILE A 56 -2.00 1.77 -5.73
C ILE A 56 -2.93 0.57 -5.92
N PHE A 57 -2.39 -0.64 -6.09
CA PHE A 57 -3.21 -1.82 -6.29
C PHE A 57 -3.95 -2.23 -5.02
N THR A 58 -3.25 -2.30 -3.88
CA THR A 58 -3.87 -2.73 -2.62
C THR A 58 -4.91 -1.72 -2.13
N THR A 59 -4.63 -0.42 -2.24
CA THR A 59 -5.55 0.67 -1.91
C THR A 59 -6.73 0.71 -2.86
N ALA A 60 -6.56 0.43 -4.15
CA ALA A 60 -7.68 0.30 -5.09
C ALA A 60 -8.61 -0.86 -4.69
N VAL A 61 -8.06 -2.03 -4.36
CA VAL A 61 -8.85 -3.19 -3.91
C VAL A 61 -9.57 -2.87 -2.58
N SER A 62 -8.87 -2.25 -1.64
CA SER A 62 -9.45 -1.82 -0.35
C SER A 62 -10.59 -0.81 -0.57
N GLY A 63 -10.35 0.24 -1.37
CA GLY A 63 -11.35 1.24 -1.71
C GLY A 63 -12.58 0.64 -2.40
N LEU A 64 -12.39 -0.32 -3.31
CA LEU A 64 -13.49 -1.05 -3.94
C LEU A 64 -14.30 -1.87 -2.93
N ALA A 65 -13.64 -2.48 -1.94
CA ALA A 65 -14.34 -3.18 -0.85
C ALA A 65 -15.18 -2.20 -0.03
N HIS A 66 -14.64 -1.04 0.33
CA HIS A 66 -15.40 0.01 1.03
C HIS A 66 -16.62 0.49 0.23
N LEU A 67 -16.48 0.67 -1.10
CA LEU A 67 -17.59 0.99 -2.00
C LEU A 67 -18.65 -0.12 -2.01
N ARG A 68 -18.22 -1.39 -2.12
CA ARG A 68 -19.12 -2.56 -2.15
C ARG A 68 -19.89 -2.76 -0.83
N PHE A 69 -19.26 -2.48 0.31
CA PHE A 69 -19.90 -2.58 1.62
C PHE A 69 -20.74 -1.35 2.00
N GLY A 70 -20.80 -0.32 1.14
CA GLY A 70 -21.57 0.89 1.41
C GLY A 70 -20.94 1.83 2.44
N ASN A 71 -19.64 1.67 2.72
CA ASN A 71 -18.88 2.48 3.68
C ASN A 71 -18.36 3.80 3.09
N VAL A 72 -18.93 4.26 1.98
CA VAL A 72 -18.49 5.45 1.24
C VAL A 72 -19.68 6.36 0.98
N ASP A 73 -19.55 7.63 1.38
CA ASP A 73 -20.48 8.68 1.00
C ASP A 73 -20.36 8.97 -0.51
N GLN A 74 -21.41 8.62 -1.26
CA GLN A 74 -21.43 8.74 -2.72
C GLN A 74 -21.41 10.21 -3.20
N GLY A 75 -21.93 11.14 -2.39
CA GLY A 75 -21.92 12.57 -2.70
C GLY A 75 -20.52 13.17 -2.58
N LEU A 76 -19.82 12.85 -1.49
CA LEU A 76 -18.43 13.22 -1.26
C LEU A 76 -17.50 12.56 -2.27
N PHE A 77 -17.66 11.26 -2.51
CA PHE A 77 -16.85 10.50 -3.46
C PHE A 77 -16.87 11.11 -4.86
N ARG A 78 -18.05 11.42 -5.41
CA ARG A 78 -18.17 12.05 -6.74
C ARG A 78 -17.54 13.44 -6.81
N ARG A 79 -17.56 14.19 -5.71
CA ARG A 79 -16.94 15.53 -5.63
C ARG A 79 -15.42 15.47 -5.52
N LEU A 80 -14.88 14.40 -4.93
CA LEU A 80 -13.43 14.23 -4.74
C LEU A 80 -12.75 13.45 -5.86
N VAL A 81 -13.44 12.52 -6.53
CA VAL A 81 -12.80 11.62 -7.50
C VAL A 81 -12.22 12.34 -8.73
N ILE A 82 -12.85 13.45 -9.16
CA ILE A 82 -12.36 14.23 -10.31
C ILE A 82 -11.20 15.16 -9.92
N PRO A 83 -11.29 15.98 -8.84
CA PRO A 83 -10.18 16.85 -8.45
C PRO A 83 -9.06 16.15 -7.65
N GLY A 84 -9.33 14.96 -7.11
CA GLY A 84 -8.38 14.20 -6.29
C GLY A 84 -7.48 13.26 -7.09
N VAL A 85 -7.71 13.13 -8.39
CA VAL A 85 -6.85 12.43 -9.37
C VAL A 85 -6.11 13.48 -10.19
#